data_AF-A0A968Z2M8-F1
#
_entry.id   AF-A0A968Z2M8-F1
#
_cell.length_a   1.000
_cell.length_b   1.000
_cell.length_c   1.000
_cell.angle_alpha   90.00
_cell.angle_beta   90.00
_cell.angle_gamma   90.00
#
_symmetry.space_group_name_H-M   'P 1'
#
loop_
_entity.id
_entity.type
_entity.pdbx_description
1 polymer ?
#
loop_
_entity_poly.entity_id
_entity_poly.type
_entity_poly.pdbx_seq_one_letter_code
_entity_poly.pdbx_strand_id
1 'polypeptide(L)' 'MPLSPNLPPDLLRSDHAAFWQRGLGAVLVTDTANFRNPHYHQPTDTADTLDLDFLTGVTQRVIDAVSMLLKG' A
#
# COMPACT_ATOMS: atom_id res chain seq x y z
N MET A 1 1.74 15.73 9.48
CA MET A 1 0.63 15.77 8.50
C MET A 1 1.10 15.14 7.20
N PRO A 2 0.27 14.38 6.48
CA PRO A 2 0.62 14.07 5.09
C PRO A 2 0.57 15.39 4.32
N LEU A 3 1.51 15.61 3.39
CA LEU A 3 1.85 16.91 2.77
C LEU A 3 2.81 17.81 3.58
N SER A 4 3.83 17.23 4.21
CA SER A 4 5.03 18.00 4.54
C SER A 4 5.76 18.37 3.24
N PRO A 5 6.34 19.58 3.11
CA PRO A 5 7.12 19.96 1.92
C PRO A 5 8.34 19.06 1.68
N ASN A 6 8.76 18.29 2.70
CA ASN A 6 9.91 17.38 2.62
C ASN A 6 9.50 15.90 2.45
N LEU A 7 8.26 15.62 2.03
CA LEU A 7 7.83 14.25 1.82
C LEU A 7 8.52 13.64 0.57
N PRO A 8 9.16 12.47 0.67
CA PRO A 8 9.69 11.78 -0.50
C PRO A 8 8.61 11.57 -1.58
N PRO A 9 8.87 11.90 -2.86
CA PRO A 9 7.89 11.75 -3.93
C PRO A 9 7.32 10.34 -4.06
N ASP A 10 8.11 9.32 -3.73
CA ASP A 10 7.67 7.92 -3.78
C ASP A 10 6.52 7.59 -2.83
N LEU A 11 6.36 8.34 -1.74
CA LEU A 11 5.23 8.18 -0.81
C LEU A 11 3.91 8.72 -1.37
N LEU A 12 3.93 9.37 -2.53
CA LEU A 12 2.75 9.91 -3.22
C LEU A 12 2.30 9.03 -4.40
N ARG A 13 2.94 7.88 -4.63
CA ARG A 13 2.72 7.03 -5.82
C ARG A 13 1.63 5.96 -5.63
N SER A 14 0.46 6.36 -5.12
CA SER A 14 -0.77 5.55 -5.14
C SER A 14 -1.98 6.43 -4.80
N ASP A 15 -3.19 5.87 -4.86
CA ASP A 15 -4.46 6.61 -4.76
C ASP A 15 -4.65 7.34 -3.43
N HIS A 16 -4.01 6.89 -2.34
CA HIS A 16 -4.07 7.55 -1.02
C HIS A 16 -3.58 9.00 -1.07
N ALA A 17 -2.69 9.34 -2.00
CA ALA A 17 -2.16 10.69 -2.15
C ALA A 17 -3.27 11.71 -2.45
N ALA A 18 -4.28 11.34 -3.25
CA ALA A 18 -5.41 12.22 -3.55
C ALA A 18 -6.29 12.50 -2.32
N PHE A 19 -6.39 11.54 -1.39
CA PHE A 19 -7.07 11.74 -0.11
C PHE A 19 -6.28 12.69 0.79
N TRP A 20 -4.97 12.47 0.89
CA TRP A 20 -4.08 13.36 1.64
C TRP A 20 -4.13 14.80 1.13
N GLN A 21 -4.13 15.02 -0.19
CA GLN A 21 -4.29 16.34 -0.83
C GLN A 21 -5.56 17.07 -0.39
N ARG A 22 -6.60 16.33 0.00
CA ARG A 22 -7.88 16.88 0.45
C ARG A 22 -8.00 16.94 1.98
N GLY A 23 -6.93 16.65 2.72
CA GLY A 23 -6.92 16.60 4.18
C GLY A 23 -7.69 15.41 4.75
N LEU A 24 -7.97 14.38 3.95
CA LEU A 24 -8.69 13.18 4.38
C LEU A 24 -7.70 12.13 4.89
N GLY A 25 -8.08 11.45 5.97
CA GLY A 25 -7.33 10.32 6.50
C GLY A 25 -7.35 9.14 5.52
N ALA A 26 -6.16 8.70 5.11
CA ALA A 26 -5.98 7.52 4.26
C ALA A 26 -4.66 6.83 4.60
N VAL A 27 -4.61 5.52 4.38
CA VAL A 27 -3.43 4.68 4.62
C VAL A 27 -3.18 3.82 3.39
N LEU A 28 -1.92 3.77 2.95
CA LEU A 28 -1.44 2.80 1.95
C LEU A 28 -0.67 1.70 2.69
N VAL A 29 -1.07 0.45 2.46
CA VAL A 29 -0.29 -0.73 2.85
C VAL A 29 0.34 -1.30 1.57
N THR A 30 1.66 -1.34 1.51
CA THR A 30 2.40 -1.77 0.32
C THR A 30 3.73 -2.42 0.72
N ASP A 31 4.20 -3.34 -0.10
CA ASP A 31 5.54 -3.93 -0.03
C ASP A 31 6.60 -3.11 -0.79
N THR A 32 6.23 -1.91 -1.25
CA THR A 32 7.06 -0.94 -2.00
C THR A 32 7.23 -1.20 -3.49
N ALA A 33 6.43 -2.10 -4.09
CA ALA A 33 6.30 -2.26 -5.54
C ALA A 33 7.65 -2.29 -6.28
N ASN A 34 7.96 -1.29 -7.11
CA ASN A 34 9.19 -1.22 -7.92
C ASN A 34 10.52 -1.24 -7.13
N PHE A 35 10.49 -1.06 -5.81
CA PHE A 35 11.69 -1.19 -4.98
C PHE A 35 11.99 -2.65 -4.58
N ARG A 36 11.03 -3.56 -4.72
CA ARG A 36 11.17 -4.98 -4.34
C ARG A 36 10.67 -5.98 -5.40
N ASN A 37 9.86 -5.55 -6.36
CA ASN A 37 9.40 -6.38 -7.47
C ASN A 37 10.22 -6.06 -8.74
N PRO A 38 11.14 -6.95 -9.18
CA PRO A 38 11.91 -6.76 -10.42
C PRO A 38 11.06 -6.89 -11.69
N HIS A 39 9.82 -7.41 -11.58
CA HIS A 39 8.89 -7.57 -12.68
C HIS A 39 7.90 -6.40 -12.81
N TYR A 40 7.99 -5.37 -11.97
CA TYR A 40 7.05 -4.26 -11.96
C TYR A 40 6.85 -3.63 -13.35
N HIS A 41 5.58 -3.52 -13.79
CA HIS A 41 5.19 -3.04 -15.12
C HIS A 41 5.79 -3.82 -16.30
N GLN A 42 6.10 -5.11 -16.11
CA GLN A 42 6.57 -6.00 -17.17
C GLN A 42 5.56 -7.14 -17.40
N PRO A 43 5.55 -7.75 -18.60
CA PRO A 43 4.72 -8.93 -18.87
C PRO A 43 5.02 -10.13 -17.95
N THR A 44 6.17 -10.13 -17.28
CA THR A 44 6.58 -11.17 -16.32
C THR A 44 5.97 -10.99 -14.93
N ASP A 45 5.27 -9.88 -14.66
CA ASP A 45 4.52 -9.65 -13.42
C ASP A 45 3.28 -10.57 -13.43
N THR A 46 3.46 -11.78 -12.90
CA THR A 46 2.51 -12.88 -13.06
C THR A 46 2.20 -13.50 -11.70
N ALA A 47 1.09 -14.23 -11.61
CA ALA A 47 0.70 -14.88 -10.36
C ALA A 47 1.77 -15.84 -9.81
N ASP A 48 2.57 -16.44 -10.70
CA ASP A 48 3.64 -17.38 -10.34
C ASP A 48 4.78 -16.74 -9.53
N THR A 49 4.92 -15.41 -9.56
CA THR A 49 5.96 -14.69 -8.80
C THR A 49 5.49 -14.24 -7.41
N LEU A 50 4.26 -14.56 -7.02
CA LEU A 50 3.69 -14.15 -5.72
C LEU A 50 4.16 -15.07 -4.58
N ASP A 51 4.50 -14.46 -3.44
CA ASP A 51 4.56 -15.14 -2.16
C ASP A 51 3.15 -15.17 -1.54
N LEU A 52 2.48 -16.32 -1.64
CA LEU A 52 1.10 -16.48 -1.19
C LEU A 52 0.95 -16.47 0.33
N ASP A 53 1.97 -16.91 1.08
CA ASP A 53 1.96 -16.88 2.54
C ASP A 53 2.08 -15.43 3.02
N PHE A 54 2.97 -14.65 2.41
CA PHE A 54 3.09 -13.22 2.68
C PHE A 54 1.79 -12.47 2.33
N LEU A 55 1.21 -12.73 1.15
CA LEU A 55 -0.05 -12.11 0.73
C LEU A 55 -1.17 -12.42 1.72
N THR A 56 -1.35 -13.69 2.08
CA THR A 56 -2.36 -14.12 3.07
C THR A 56 -2.17 -13.43 4.41
N GLY A 57 -0.92 -13.35 4.88
CA GLY A 57 -0.57 -12.66 6.12
C GLY A 57 -0.96 -11.18 6.10
N VAL A 58 -0.60 -10.46 5.03
CA VAL A 58 -0.95 -9.03 4.88
C VAL A 58 -2.47 -8.84 4.81
N THR A 59 -3.18 -9.68 4.05
CA THR A 59 -4.65 -9.64 3.97
C THR A 59 -5.28 -9.80 5.35
N GLN A 60 -4.82 -10.77 6.16
CA GLN A 60 -5.34 -10.94 7.52
C GLN A 60 -5.11 -9.70 8.39
N ARG A 61 -3.94 -9.04 8.28
CA ARG A 61 -3.67 -7.81 9.04
C ARG A 61 -4.59 -6.65 8.64
N VAL A 62 -4.91 -6.52 7.36
CA VAL A 62 -5.89 -5.51 6.89
C VAL A 62 -7.27 -5.81 7.46
N ILE A 63 -7.71 -7.07 7.44
CA ILE A 63 -8.99 -7.50 8.04
C ILE A 63 -9.03 -7.18 9.53
N ASP A 64 -7.97 -7.52 10.27
CA ASP A 64 -7.87 -7.26 11.71
C ASP A 64 -7.98 -5.77 12.01
N ALA A 65 -7.22 -4.94 11.29
CA ALA A 65 -7.21 -3.49 11.46
C ALA A 65 -8.58 -2.86 11.17
N VAL A 66 -9.22 -3.24 10.06
CA VAL A 66 -10.57 -2.77 9.72
C VAL A 66 -11.58 -3.24 10.77
N SER A 67 -11.49 -4.49 11.22
CA SER A 67 -12.35 -5.04 12.27
C SER A 67 -12.21 -4.28 13.58
N MET A 68 -11.00 -3.87 13.96
CA MET A 68 -10.77 -3.05 15.15
C MET A 68 -11.40 -1.66 15.01
N LEU A 69 -11.28 -1.02 13.84
CA LEU A 69 -11.86 0.31 13.59
C LEU A 69 -13.40 0.29 13.57
N LEU A 70 -14.01 -0.80 13.09
CA LEU A 70 -15.47 -0.96 13.04
C LEU A 70 -16.10 -1.34 14.39
N LYS A 71 -15.31 -1.88 15.32
CA LYS A 71 -15.74 -2.24 16.69
C LYS A 71 -15.72 -1.06 17.67
N GLY A 72 -15.62 0.17 17.17
CA GLY A 72 -15.70 1.40 17.97
C GLY A 72 -16.88 1.40 18.92
#